data_AF-A0A3R7TQ96-F1
#
_entry.id   AF-A0A3R7TQ96-F1
#
_cell.length_a   1.000
_cell.length_b   1.000
_cell.length_c   1.000
_cell.angle_alpha   90.00
_cell.angle_beta   90.00
_cell.angle_gamma   90.00
#
_symmetry.space_group_name_H-M   'P 1'
#
loop_
_entity.id
_entity.type
_entity.pdbx_description
1 polymer ?
#
loop_
_entity_poly.entity_id
_entity_poly.type
_entity_poly.pdbx_seq_one_letter_code
_entity_poly.pdbx_strand_id
1 'polypeptide(L)'
;MYIYIKDNQIQEITKNQIEEREGYIELDIPDEDVELTNHLQYLVYEEGTVVRREHTEEEFTDLSIQKRSAPESYKTKRKLDYPPLEEQLDYIYHNGVDAWKTDIIDPVKSAYPKPE
;
A
#
# COMPACT_ATOMS: atom_id res chain seq x y z
N MET A 1 -7.13 -20.20 -6.29
CA MET A 1 -6.60 -18.82 -6.29
C MET A 1 -5.22 -18.81 -6.95
N TYR A 2 -4.93 -17.83 -7.79
CA TYR A 2 -3.60 -17.65 -8.41
C TYR A 2 -2.76 -16.67 -7.59
N ILE A 3 -1.53 -17.08 -7.30
CA ILE A 3 -0.52 -16.25 -6.64
C ILE A 3 0.62 -15.96 -7.63
N TYR A 4 0.94 -14.69 -7.79
CA TYR A 4 2.00 -14.21 -8.67
C TYR A 4 3.18 -13.74 -7.84
N ILE A 5 4.33 -14.38 -8.02
CA ILE A 5 5.55 -14.12 -7.27
C ILE A 5 6.62 -13.56 -8.20
N LYS A 6 7.31 -12.51 -7.77
CA LYS A 6 8.47 -11.94 -8.45
C LYS A 6 9.50 -11.57 -7.41
N ASP A 7 10.77 -11.85 -7.69
CA ASP A 7 11.90 -11.56 -6.78
C ASP A 7 11.70 -12.16 -5.37
N ASN A 8 11.15 -13.37 -5.30
CA ASN A 8 10.81 -14.08 -4.06
C ASN A 8 9.79 -13.34 -3.16
N GLN A 9 8.99 -12.45 -3.73
CA GLN A 9 7.93 -11.72 -3.04
C GLN A 9 6.58 -11.94 -3.74
N ILE A 10 5.54 -12.15 -2.95
CA ILE A 10 4.16 -12.22 -3.45
C ILE A 10 3.76 -10.82 -3.93
N GLN A 11 3.46 -10.69 -5.22
CA GLN A 11 3.09 -9.43 -5.84
C GLN A 11 1.57 -9.27 -5.95
N GLU A 12 0.88 -10.35 -6.28
CA GLU A 12 -0.56 -10.32 -6.54
C GLU A 12 -1.21 -11.65 -6.17
N ILE A 13 -2.44 -11.59 -5.64
CA ILE A 13 -3.28 -12.73 -5.31
C ILE A 13 -4.65 -12.46 -5.94
N THR A 14 -5.09 -13.33 -6.84
CA THR A 14 -6.32 -13.14 -7.61
C THR A 14 -7.06 -14.46 -7.83
N LYS A 15 -8.40 -14.39 -7.87
CA LYS A 15 -9.23 -15.55 -8.22
C LYS A 15 -9.14 -15.92 -9.70
N ASN A 16 -8.84 -14.94 -10.55
CA ASN A 16 -8.73 -15.12 -11.99
C ASN A 16 -7.26 -15.19 -12.39
N GLN A 17 -6.94 -16.10 -13.29
CA GLN A 17 -5.64 -16.14 -13.96
C GLN A 17 -5.47 -14.84 -14.78
N ILE A 18 -4.31 -14.21 -14.68
CA ILE A 18 -3.93 -13.07 -15.53
C ILE A 18 -3.02 -13.55 -16.67
N GLU A 19 -2.83 -12.69 -17.66
CA GLU A 19 -1.88 -12.96 -18.75
C GLU A 19 -0.46 -13.17 -18.19
N GLU A 20 0.30 -14.08 -18.82
CA GLU A 20 1.69 -14.34 -18.46
C GLU A 20 2.51 -13.04 -18.46
N ARG A 21 3.18 -12.76 -17.34
CA ARG A 21 4.09 -11.63 -17.18
C ARG A 21 5.51 -12.15 -17.05
N GLU A 22 6.44 -11.63 -17.85
CA GLU A 22 7.85 -12.03 -17.75
C GLU A 22 8.41 -11.80 -16.35
N GLY A 23 9.10 -12.82 -15.82
CA GLY A 23 9.73 -12.78 -14.50
C GLY A 23 8.79 -13.05 -13.32
N TYR A 24 7.54 -13.44 -13.57
CA TYR A 24 6.60 -13.87 -12.53
C TYR A 24 6.48 -15.40 -12.51
N ILE A 25 6.44 -15.97 -11.31
CA ILE A 25 6.06 -17.36 -11.06
C ILE A 25 4.58 -17.36 -10.69
N GLU A 26 3.79 -18.12 -11.44
CA GLU A 26 2.38 -18.36 -11.15
C GLU A 26 2.21 -19.67 -10.39
N LEU A 27 1.50 -19.61 -9.27
CA LEU A 27 1.09 -20.78 -8.49
C LEU A 27 -0.44 -20.82 -8.39
N ASP A 28 -1.03 -21.92 -8.82
CA ASP A 28 -2.44 -22.23 -8.56
C ASP A 28 -2.55 -22.95 -7.22
N ILE A 29 -3.16 -22.28 -6.24
CA ILE A 29 -3.25 -22.72 -4.85
C ILE A 29 -4.73 -22.73 -4.42
N PRO A 30 -5.21 -23.74 -3.69
CA PRO A 30 -6.58 -23.77 -3.16
C PRO A 30 -6.92 -22.52 -2.35
N ASP A 31 -8.16 -22.05 -2.44
CA ASP A 31 -8.60 -20.84 -1.74
C ASP A 31 -8.39 -20.97 -0.21
N GLU A 32 -8.60 -22.17 0.36
CA GLU A 32 -8.43 -22.48 1.80
C GLU A 32 -7.01 -22.19 2.33
N ASP A 33 -6.00 -22.35 1.49
CA ASP A 33 -4.59 -22.13 1.86
C ASP A 33 -4.18 -20.66 1.79
N VAL A 34 -4.97 -19.84 1.09
CA VAL A 34 -4.73 -18.41 0.87
C VAL A 34 -5.64 -17.54 1.76
N GLU A 35 -6.76 -18.10 2.23
CA GLU A 35 -7.68 -17.42 3.14
C GLU A 35 -7.03 -17.14 4.51
N LEU A 36 -6.99 -15.84 4.85
CA LEU A 36 -6.54 -15.35 6.15
C LEU A 36 -7.73 -15.36 7.11
N THR A 37 -7.57 -15.97 8.27
CA THR A 37 -8.64 -16.06 9.27
C THR A 37 -8.68 -14.85 10.21
N ASN A 38 -7.59 -14.08 10.28
CA ASN A 38 -7.51 -12.85 11.06
C ASN A 38 -6.54 -11.83 10.42
N HIS A 39 -6.44 -10.65 11.02
CA HIS A 39 -5.65 -9.51 10.52
C HIS A 39 -4.15 -9.56 10.87
N LEU A 40 -3.74 -10.48 11.74
CA LEU A 40 -2.35 -10.72 12.12
C LEU A 40 -1.67 -11.74 11.18
N GLN A 41 -2.47 -12.52 10.46
CA GLN A 41 -1.98 -13.49 9.50
C GLN A 41 -1.53 -12.85 8.19
N TYR A 42 -0.51 -13.45 7.59
CA TYR A 42 0.04 -13.06 6.31
C TYR A 42 0.63 -14.27 5.58
N LEU A 43 0.83 -14.14 4.27
CA LEU A 43 1.41 -15.18 3.43
C LEU A 43 2.86 -14.85 3.10
N VAL A 44 3.71 -15.87 3.11
CA VAL A 44 5.13 -15.78 2.73
C VAL A 44 5.42 -16.86 1.71
N TYR A 45 6.20 -16.52 0.68
CA TYR A 45 6.71 -17.50 -0.26
C TYR A 45 8.14 -17.90 0.13
N GLU A 46 8.34 -19.18 0.47
CA GLU A 46 9.63 -19.75 0.85
C GLU A 46 9.80 -21.12 0.22
N GLU A 47 10.99 -21.39 -0.32
CA GLU A 47 11.38 -22.71 -0.87
C GLU A 47 10.37 -23.31 -1.87
N GLY A 48 9.72 -22.48 -2.69
CA GLY A 48 8.76 -22.95 -3.67
C GLY A 48 7.32 -23.13 -3.16
N THR A 49 7.07 -22.87 -1.88
CA THR A 49 5.76 -23.04 -1.24
C THR A 49 5.28 -21.73 -0.61
N VAL A 50 3.98 -21.47 -0.69
CA VAL A 50 3.35 -20.36 0.04
C VAL A 50 2.92 -20.87 1.42
N VAL A 51 3.45 -20.26 2.47
CA VAL A 51 3.16 -20.60 3.85
C VAL A 51 2.44 -19.43 4.53
N ARG A 52 1.44 -19.75 5.35
CA ARG A 52 0.76 -18.78 6.20
C ARG A 52 1.51 -18.63 7.52
N ARG A 53 1.79 -17.38 7.89
CA ARG A 53 2.37 -16.99 9.17
C ARG A 53 1.44 -16.02 9.89
N GLU A 54 1.76 -15.74 11.14
CA GLU A 54 1.01 -14.83 11.99
C GLU A 54 2.00 -13.97 12.78
N HIS A 55 1.75 -12.67 12.81
CA HIS A 55 2.46 -11.74 13.68
C HIS A 55 1.85 -11.77 15.08
N THR A 56 2.65 -11.43 16.09
CA THR A 56 2.10 -11.02 17.39
C THR A 56 1.41 -9.64 17.27
N GLU A 57 0.52 -9.32 18.20
CA GLU A 57 -0.13 -8.00 18.22
C GLU A 57 0.88 -6.85 18.36
N GLU A 58 1.94 -7.04 19.16
CA GLU A 58 3.01 -6.05 19.33
C GLU A 58 3.79 -5.86 18.02
N GLU A 59 4.24 -6.94 17.38
CA GLU A 59 4.95 -6.85 16.09
C GLU A 59 4.10 -6.20 15.01
N PHE A 60 2.81 -6.56 14.92
CA PHE A 60 1.89 -5.93 13.98
C PHE A 60 1.75 -4.44 14.25
N THR A 61 1.63 -4.04 15.52
CA THR A 61 1.56 -2.65 15.94
C THR A 61 2.82 -1.89 15.52
N ASP A 62 4.00 -2.43 15.83
CA ASP A 62 5.29 -1.83 15.48
C ASP A 62 5.46 -1.69 13.97
N LEU A 63 5.14 -2.73 13.20
CA LEU A 63 5.17 -2.70 11.73
C LEU A 63 4.21 -1.64 11.17
N SER A 64 3.03 -1.51 11.76
CA SER A 64 2.05 -0.49 11.36
C SER A 64 2.58 0.94 11.59
N ILE A 65 3.27 1.16 12.71
CA ILE A 65 3.91 2.44 13.06
C ILE A 65 5.07 2.73 12.10
N GLN A 66 5.92 1.76 11.85
CA GLN A 66 7.05 1.89 10.92
C GLN A 66 6.57 2.23 9.51
N LYS A 67 5.56 1.52 8.99
CA LYS A 67 4.99 1.77 7.67
C LYS A 67 4.35 3.16 7.54
N ARG A 68 3.73 3.66 8.62
CA ARG A 68 3.21 5.03 8.67
C ARG A 68 4.31 6.08 8.71
N SER A 69 5.43 5.77 9.37
CA SER A 69 6.58 6.67 9.53
C SER A 69 7.47 6.72 8.29
N ALA A 70 7.53 5.64 7.51
CA ALA A 70 8.29 5.54 6.26
C ALA A 70 7.37 5.15 5.08
N PRO A 71 6.40 6.00 4.71
CA PRO A 71 5.52 5.73 3.57
C PRO A 71 6.33 5.67 2.28
N GLU A 72 6.28 4.57 1.55
CA GLU A 72 7.09 4.43 0.32
C GLU A 72 6.54 5.25 -0.85
N SER A 73 5.22 5.33 -0.98
CA SER A 73 4.60 6.00 -2.13
C SER A 73 4.45 7.51 -1.92
N TYR A 74 4.73 8.28 -2.97
CA TYR A 74 4.49 9.72 -2.99
C TYR A 74 3.01 10.06 -2.68
N LYS A 75 2.06 9.19 -3.06
CA LYS A 75 0.63 9.36 -2.79
C LYS A 75 0.35 9.32 -1.29
N THR A 76 0.95 8.37 -0.59
CA THR A 76 0.82 8.22 0.86
C THR A 76 1.44 9.41 1.58
N LYS A 77 2.64 9.83 1.18
CA LYS A 77 3.31 11.03 1.73
C LYS A 77 2.44 12.28 1.60
N ARG A 78 1.93 12.58 0.40
CA ARG A 78 1.04 13.73 0.18
C ARG A 78 -0.23 13.67 1.02
N LYS A 79 -0.86 12.49 1.15
CA LYS A 79 -2.07 12.32 1.95
C LYS A 79 -1.83 12.60 3.44
N LEU A 80 -0.65 12.25 3.96
CA LEU A 80 -0.27 12.49 5.35
C LEU A 80 0.06 13.97 5.61
N ASP A 81 0.64 14.67 4.63
CA ASP A 81 1.05 16.07 4.78
C ASP A 81 -0.07 17.08 4.46
N TYR A 82 -1.11 16.69 3.73
CA TYR A 82 -2.25 17.56 3.52
C TYR A 82 -3.01 17.80 4.83
N PRO A 83 -3.47 19.04 5.08
CA PRO A 83 -4.34 19.32 6.21
C PRO A 83 -5.70 18.60 6.06
N PRO A 84 -6.50 18.50 7.14
CA PRO A 84 -7.85 17.95 7.07
C PRO A 84 -8.71 18.60 5.98
N LEU A 85 -9.68 17.85 5.45
CA LEU A 85 -10.48 18.32 4.33
C LEU A 85 -11.32 19.55 4.71
N GLU A 86 -11.84 19.58 5.93
CA GLU A 86 -12.59 20.69 6.49
C GLU A 86 -11.79 22.00 6.50
N GLU A 87 -10.51 21.96 6.90
CA GLU A 87 -9.62 23.12 6.90
C GLU A 87 -9.30 23.57 5.47
N GLN A 88 -9.13 22.61 4.55
CA GLN A 88 -8.91 22.93 3.14
C GLN A 88 -10.13 23.62 2.53
N LEU A 89 -11.34 23.12 2.81
CA LEU A 89 -12.59 23.70 2.31
C LEU A 89 -12.83 25.09 2.90
N ASP A 90 -12.58 25.28 4.19
CA ASP A 90 -12.67 26.58 4.85
C ASP A 90 -11.64 27.57 4.29
N TYR A 91 -10.41 27.12 4.07
CA TYR A 91 -9.37 27.93 3.46
C TYR A 91 -9.75 28.36 2.03
N ILE A 92 -10.31 27.45 1.22
CA ILE A 92 -10.80 27.77 -0.13
C ILE A 92 -11.94 28.80 -0.04
N TYR A 93 -12.84 28.68 0.92
CA TYR A 93 -13.96 29.60 1.08
C TYR A 93 -13.47 31.03 1.39
N HIS A 94 -12.45 31.18 2.23
CA HIS A 94 -11.93 32.48 2.64
C HIS A 94 -10.90 33.10 1.69
N ASN A 95 -10.06 32.27 1.05
CA ASN A 95 -8.90 32.73 0.27
C ASN A 95 -8.98 32.40 -1.23
N GLY A 96 -9.95 31.58 -1.64
CA GLY A 96 -10.12 31.15 -3.01
C GLY A 96 -9.22 29.97 -3.41
N VAL A 97 -9.54 29.39 -4.58
CA VAL A 97 -8.89 28.18 -5.08
C VAL A 97 -7.44 28.39 -5.52
N ASP A 98 -7.10 29.58 -5.99
CA ASP A 98 -5.75 29.87 -6.49
C ASP A 98 -4.75 30.00 -5.33
N ALA A 99 -5.15 30.65 -4.23
CA ALA A 99 -4.39 30.67 -2.99
C ALA A 99 -4.24 29.26 -2.40
N TRP A 100 -5.32 28.47 -2.36
CA TRP A 100 -5.29 27.09 -1.88
C TRP A 100 -4.27 26.22 -2.64
N LYS A 101 -4.20 26.36 -3.97
CA LYS A 101 -3.21 25.64 -4.78
C LYS A 101 -1.78 26.04 -4.41
N THR A 102 -1.53 27.34 -4.35
CA THR A 102 -0.19 27.90 -4.13
C THR A 102 0.32 27.62 -2.72
N ASP A 103 -0.55 27.73 -1.72
CA ASP A 103 -0.15 27.71 -0.31
C ASP A 103 -0.22 26.31 0.30
N ILE A 104 -1.14 25.45 -0.15
CA ILE A 104 -1.36 24.11 0.42
C ILE A 104 -0.92 23.00 -0.55
N ILE A 105 -1.26 23.10 -1.83
CA ILE A 105 -1.06 21.99 -2.77
C ILE A 105 0.36 21.93 -3.32
N ASP A 106 0.87 23.05 -3.82
CA ASP A 106 2.16 23.10 -4.52
C ASP A 106 3.36 22.77 -3.63
N PRO A 107 3.44 23.22 -2.35
CA PRO A 107 4.52 22.83 -1.45
C PRO A 107 4.57 21.32 -1.20
N VAL A 108 3.41 20.70 -0.94
CA VAL A 108 3.29 19.26 -0.68
C VAL A 108 3.63 18.44 -1.92
N LYS A 109 3.19 18.87 -3.11
CA LYS A 109 3.52 18.18 -4.36
C LYS A 109 4.99 18.35 -4.76
N SER A 110 5.60 19.49 -4.44
CA SER A 110 7.01 19.75 -4.67
C SER A 110 7.91 18.94 -3.72
N ALA A 111 7.49 18.76 -2.46
CA ALA A 111 8.19 17.91 -1.50
C ALA A 111 8.15 16.43 -1.90
N TYR A 112 7.03 15.97 -2.47
CA TYR A 112 6.85 14.58 -2.91
C TYR A 112 6.43 14.52 -4.39
N PRO A 113 7.35 14.73 -5.34
CA PRO A 113 7.04 14.72 -6.76
C PRO A 113 6.53 13.33 -7.19
N LYS A 114 5.79 13.31 -8.30
CA LYS A 114 5.39 12.04 -8.92
C LYS A 114 6.65 11.44 -9.57
N PRO A 115 6.98 10.16 -9.35
CA PRO A 115 8.02 9.50 -10.12
C PRO A 115 7.65 9.49 -11.62
N GLU A 116 8.65 9.63 -12.50
CA GLU A 116 8.49 9.61 -13.97
C GLU A 116 8.01 8.25 -14.49
#